data_AF-A0A8D8AKW1-F1
#
_entry.id   AF-A0A8D8AKW1-F1
#
_cell.length_a   1.000
_cell.length_b   1.000
_cell.length_c   1.000
_cell.angle_alpha   90.00
_cell.angle_beta   90.00
_cell.angle_gamma   90.00
#
_symmetry.space_group_name_H-M   'P 1'
#
loop_
_entity.id
_entity.type
_entity.pdbx_description
1 polymer ?
#
loop_
_entity_poly.entity_id
_entity_poly.type
_entity_poly.pdbx_seq_one_letter_code
_entity_poly.pdbx_strand_id
1 'polypeptide(L)'
;WSPDGKFFARMTQDMLSIYETPSMGLLEKKSLKINGIKDFSWSPGDNIIAFWVPEDKDIPARVTLMQFPSRNEMRVRNLFNVVDCKLHWQKNGDYLCVKVDRTPKGTQGVVTNFEIFRMREKQVPVDVVEMKDSIIAFAWEPNGSKFAVLHG
;
A
#
# COMPACT_ATOMS: atom_id res chain seq x y z
N TRP A 1 -10.31 -7.33 7.08
CA TRP A 1 -11.68 -6.80 7.08
C TRP A 1 -11.60 -5.32 6.76
N SER A 2 -12.60 -4.77 6.08
CA SER A 2 -12.78 -3.32 5.97
C SER A 2 -13.02 -2.74 7.38
N PRO A 3 -12.71 -1.45 7.60
CA PRO A 3 -12.83 -0.85 8.93
C PRO A 3 -14.27 -0.82 9.45
N ASP A 4 -15.26 -0.77 8.55
CA ASP A 4 -16.69 -0.84 8.89
C ASP A 4 -17.25 -2.26 8.99
N GLY A 5 -16.43 -3.28 8.74
CA GLY A 5 -16.82 -4.70 8.78
C GLY A 5 -17.73 -5.16 7.64
N LYS A 6 -18.11 -4.29 6.70
CA LYS A 6 -19.00 -4.63 5.57
C LYS A 6 -18.34 -5.50 4.51
N PHE A 7 -17.01 -5.48 4.46
CA PHE A 7 -16.25 -6.25 3.50
C PHE A 7 -15.10 -7.02 4.15
N PHE A 8 -14.71 -8.12 3.54
CA PHE A 8 -13.39 -8.71 3.75
C PHE A 8 -12.77 -9.08 2.42
N ALA A 9 -11.45 -9.13 2.40
CA ALA A 9 -10.68 -9.39 1.20
C ALA A 9 -9.89 -10.68 1.36
N ARG A 10 -9.79 -11.45 0.29
CA ARG A 10 -8.92 -12.62 0.17
C ARG A 10 -8.02 -12.44 -1.04
N MET A 11 -6.71 -12.54 -0.81
CA MET A 11 -5.71 -12.51 -1.86
C MET A 11 -5.33 -13.94 -2.24
N THR A 12 -5.18 -14.18 -3.54
CA THR A 12 -4.42 -15.29 -4.12
C THR A 12 -3.31 -14.70 -4.98
N GLN A 13 -2.44 -15.53 -5.57
CA GLN A 13 -1.25 -15.09 -6.30
C GLN A 13 -1.48 -13.99 -7.35
N ASP A 14 -2.62 -14.01 -8.05
CA ASP A 14 -2.94 -13.08 -9.14
C ASP A 14 -4.32 -12.44 -9.02
N MET A 15 -4.96 -12.57 -7.86
CA MET A 15 -6.33 -12.10 -7.67
C MET A 15 -6.57 -11.55 -6.27
N LEU A 16 -7.34 -10.48 -6.22
CA LEU A 16 -7.92 -9.93 -5.00
C LEU A 16 -9.43 -10.09 -5.06
N SER A 17 -9.99 -10.88 -4.16
CA SER A 17 -11.42 -11.15 -4.07
C SER A 17 -12.01 -10.39 -2.88
N ILE A 18 -13.01 -9.54 -3.12
CA ILE A 18 -13.69 -8.77 -2.07
C ILE A 18 -15.07 -9.38 -1.85
N TYR A 19 -15.39 -9.69 -0.61
CA TYR A 19 -16.65 -10.30 -0.21
C TYR A 19 -17.44 -9.36 0.67
N GLU A 20 -18.76 -9.34 0.49
CA GLU A 20 -19.70 -8.56 1.27
C GLU A 20 -20.18 -9.36 2.47
N THR A 21 -20.37 -8.70 3.61
CA THR A 21 -20.92 -9.30 4.82
C THR A 21 -22.36 -8.81 5.04
N PRO A 22 -23.24 -9.62 5.65
CA PRO A 22 -23.01 -10.97 6.16
C PRO A 22 -23.16 -12.08 5.10
N SER A 23 -23.53 -11.74 3.86
CA SER A 23 -23.87 -12.73 2.82
C SER A 23 -22.70 -13.61 2.39
N MET A 24 -21.46 -13.18 2.64
CA MET A 24 -20.23 -13.79 2.16
C MET A 24 -20.18 -13.91 0.62
N GLY A 25 -21.01 -13.12 -0.06
CA GLY A 25 -21.07 -13.04 -1.52
C GLY A 25 -19.89 -12.24 -2.06
N LEU A 26 -19.39 -12.63 -3.23
CA LEU A 26 -18.36 -11.86 -3.92
C LEU A 26 -18.94 -10.52 -4.40
N LEU A 27 -18.31 -9.41 -4.02
CA LEU A 27 -18.70 -8.06 -4.45
C LEU A 27 -18.79 -8.03 -5.98
N GLU A 28 -19.91 -7.55 -6.51
CA GLU A 28 -20.23 -7.53 -7.94
C GLU A 28 -20.05 -8.88 -8.68
N LYS A 29 -20.07 -10.00 -7.94
CA LYS A 29 -19.86 -11.37 -8.46
C LYS A 29 -18.54 -11.55 -9.23
N LYS A 30 -17.56 -10.66 -9.04
CA LYS A 30 -16.28 -10.69 -9.78
C LYS A 30 -15.10 -10.28 -8.93
N SER A 31 -14.07 -11.12 -8.92
CA SER A 31 -12.76 -10.82 -8.32
C SER A 31 -11.94 -9.88 -9.20
N LEU A 32 -11.08 -9.10 -8.56
CA LEU A 32 -10.11 -8.25 -9.24
C LEU A 32 -8.93 -9.10 -9.67
N LYS A 33 -8.64 -9.10 -10.98
CA LYS A 33 -7.44 -9.76 -11.51
C LYS A 33 -6.27 -8.77 -11.38
N ILE A 34 -5.38 -9.06 -10.43
CA ILE A 34 -4.21 -8.23 -10.10
C ILE A 34 -3.01 -9.17 -10.14
N ASN A 35 -2.48 -9.37 -11.35
CA ASN A 35 -1.37 -10.30 -11.57
C ASN A 35 -0.17 -9.91 -10.71
N GLY A 36 0.42 -10.87 -10.02
CA GLY A 36 1.62 -10.69 -9.20
C GLY A 36 1.42 -9.88 -7.92
N ILE A 37 0.19 -9.70 -7.45
CA ILE A 37 -0.06 -9.01 -6.17
C ILE A 37 0.75 -9.67 -5.04
N LYS A 38 1.51 -8.86 -4.31
CA LYS A 38 2.40 -9.36 -3.25
C LYS A 38 1.84 -9.15 -1.86
N ASP A 39 1.24 -7.99 -1.63
CA ASP A 39 0.62 -7.67 -0.36
C ASP A 39 -0.51 -6.65 -0.55
N PHE A 40 -1.43 -6.62 0.41
CA PHE A 40 -2.49 -5.63 0.48
C PHE A 40 -2.87 -5.36 1.94
N SER A 41 -3.39 -4.16 2.19
CA SER A 41 -3.96 -3.81 3.50
C SER A 41 -5.12 -2.83 3.34
N TRP A 42 -6.09 -2.93 4.24
CA TRP A 42 -7.18 -1.98 4.34
C TRP A 42 -6.72 -0.72 5.07
N SER A 43 -7.18 0.45 4.62
CA SER A 43 -7.15 1.65 5.44
C SER A 43 -7.95 1.39 6.73
N PRO A 44 -7.43 1.78 7.91
CA PRO A 44 -8.16 1.64 9.16
C PRO A 44 -9.28 2.68 9.32
N GLY A 45 -9.30 3.75 8.52
CA GLY A 45 -10.31 4.80 8.59
C GLY A 45 -11.35 4.77 7.46
N ASP A 46 -11.04 4.14 6.33
CA ASP A 46 -11.86 4.21 5.13
C ASP A 46 -11.92 2.87 4.40
N ASN A 47 -12.97 2.66 3.59
CA ASN A 47 -13.09 1.50 2.72
C ASN A 47 -12.17 1.61 1.49
N ILE A 48 -10.87 1.72 1.73
CA ILE A 48 -9.80 1.81 0.75
C ILE A 48 -8.84 0.65 0.98
N ILE A 49 -8.39 0.01 -0.08
CA ILE A 49 -7.29 -0.95 -0.04
C ILE A 49 -6.06 -0.31 -0.69
N ALA A 50 -4.91 -0.42 -0.01
CA ALA A 50 -3.61 -0.30 -0.64
C ALA A 50 -3.12 -1.69 -1.00
N PHE A 51 -2.62 -1.87 -2.22
CA PHE A 51 -1.92 -3.08 -2.64
C PHE A 51 -0.72 -2.71 -3.49
N TRP A 52 0.22 -3.65 -3.61
CA TRP A 52 1.36 -3.47 -4.49
C TRP A 52 1.66 -4.69 -5.35
N VAL A 53 2.21 -4.41 -6.52
CA VAL A 53 2.67 -5.38 -7.51
C VAL A 53 4.13 -5.07 -7.82
N PRO A 54 5.04 -6.07 -7.83
CA PRO A 54 6.45 -5.90 -8.15
C PRO A 54 6.64 -5.59 -9.64
N GLU A 55 7.88 -5.26 -10.00
CA GLU A 55 8.27 -5.13 -11.40
C GLU A 55 8.09 -6.46 -12.14
N ASP A 56 7.61 -6.40 -13.38
CA ASP A 56 7.56 -7.53 -14.31
C ASP A 56 8.04 -7.09 -15.69
N LYS A 57 9.25 -7.52 -16.07
CA LYS A 57 9.92 -7.12 -17.33
C LYS A 57 9.97 -5.59 -17.49
N ASP A 58 9.18 -5.05 -18.42
CA ASP A 58 9.12 -3.63 -18.74
C ASP A 58 8.04 -2.87 -17.95
N ILE A 59 7.28 -3.58 -17.10
CA ILE A 59 6.23 -2.99 -16.26
C ILE A 59 6.85 -2.62 -14.90
N PRO A 60 6.79 -1.34 -14.48
CA PRO A 60 7.32 -0.92 -13.19
C PRO A 60 6.50 -1.50 -12.04
N ALA A 61 7.12 -1.58 -10.85
CA ALA A 61 6.40 -1.84 -9.62
C ALA A 61 5.39 -0.73 -9.40
N ARG A 62 4.24 -1.06 -8.83
CA ARG A 62 3.21 -0.07 -8.53
C ARG A 62 2.56 -0.32 -7.18
N VAL A 63 2.31 0.77 -6.48
CA VAL A 63 1.39 0.81 -5.34
C VAL A 63 0.10 1.47 -5.81
N THR A 64 -1.03 0.83 -5.56
CA THR A 64 -2.35 1.34 -5.94
C THR A 64 -3.23 1.50 -4.70
N LEU A 65 -3.90 2.65 -4.63
CA LEU A 65 -4.97 2.95 -3.68
C LEU A 65 -6.31 2.81 -4.40
N MET A 66 -7.11 1.82 -3.99
CA MET A 66 -8.40 1.52 -4.60
C MET A 66 -9.53 1.68 -3.58
N GLN A 67 -10.56 2.45 -3.95
CA GLN A 67 -11.74 2.66 -3.12
C GLN A 67 -12.79 1.57 -3.35
N PHE A 68 -13.47 1.16 -2.29
CA PHE A 68 -14.60 0.23 -2.32
C PHE A 68 -15.87 0.88 -1.76
N PRO A 69 -17.05 0.55 -2.34
CA PRO A 69 -17.29 -0.50 -3.34
C PRO A 69 -17.02 -0.08 -4.81
N SER A 70 -16.74 1.19 -5.08
CA SER A 70 -16.65 1.75 -6.45
C SER A 70 -15.55 1.16 -7.34
N ARG A 71 -14.55 0.48 -6.76
CA ARG A 71 -13.34 -0.02 -7.43
C ARG A 71 -12.55 1.09 -8.15
N ASN A 72 -12.74 2.34 -7.75
CA ASN A 72 -12.05 3.47 -8.32
C ASN A 72 -10.60 3.50 -7.83
N GLU A 73 -9.64 3.56 -8.76
CA GLU A 73 -8.22 3.75 -8.43
C GLU A 73 -7.98 5.22 -8.12
N MET A 74 -7.94 5.56 -6.83
CA MET A 74 -7.76 6.93 -6.35
C MET A 74 -6.35 7.46 -6.66
N ARG A 75 -5.35 6.57 -6.57
CA ARG A 75 -3.94 6.91 -6.79
C ARG A 75 -3.16 5.67 -7.20
N VAL A 76 -2.27 5.85 -8.17
CA VAL A 76 -1.27 4.85 -8.55
C VAL A 76 0.10 5.51 -8.47
N ARG A 77 1.04 4.85 -7.81
CA ARG A 77 2.43 5.28 -7.70
C ARG A 77 3.33 4.22 -8.32
N ASN A 78 3.95 4.56 -9.45
CA ASN A 78 4.97 3.72 -10.08
C ASN A 78 6.32 3.91 -9.39
N LEU A 79 7.03 2.81 -9.20
CA LEU A 79 8.29 2.70 -8.48
C LEU A 79 9.26 1.87 -9.33
N PHE A 80 10.57 2.13 -9.19
CA PHE A 80 11.60 1.47 -9.99
C PHE A 80 12.70 0.86 -9.13
N ASN A 81 13.27 -0.26 -9.59
CA ASN A 81 14.30 -1.05 -8.91
C ASN A 81 13.85 -1.46 -7.49
N VAL A 82 12.60 -1.90 -7.36
CA VAL A 82 11.98 -2.25 -6.08
C VAL A 82 12.31 -3.69 -5.70
N VAL A 83 12.76 -3.88 -4.47
CA VAL A 83 12.99 -5.20 -3.87
C VAL A 83 11.78 -5.63 -3.05
N ASP A 84 11.30 -4.76 -2.18
CA ASP A 84 10.16 -5.04 -1.28
C ASP A 84 9.40 -3.76 -0.96
N CYS A 85 8.11 -3.91 -0.65
CA CYS A 85 7.25 -2.84 -0.17
C CYS A 85 6.51 -3.29 1.10
N LYS A 86 6.56 -2.46 2.15
CA LYS A 86 5.76 -2.63 3.37
C LYS A 86 4.80 -1.48 3.57
N LEU A 87 3.53 -1.82 3.80
CA LEU A 87 2.43 -0.87 3.93
C LEU A 87 2.21 -0.53 5.40
N HIS A 88 2.41 0.73 5.78
CA HIS A 88 2.22 1.25 7.14
C HIS A 88 1.13 2.31 7.16
N TRP A 89 -0.08 1.93 7.56
CA TRP A 89 -1.18 2.86 7.76
C TRP A 89 -1.07 3.61 9.08
N GLN A 90 -1.33 4.91 9.05
CA GLN A 90 -1.60 5.68 10.26
C GLN A 90 -2.98 5.27 10.81
N LYS A 91 -3.15 5.30 12.13
CA LYS A 91 -4.28 4.69 12.85
C LYS A 91 -5.68 5.15 12.37
N ASN A 92 -5.82 6.39 11.94
CA ASN A 92 -7.06 6.98 11.42
C ASN A 92 -7.17 6.90 9.89
N GLY A 93 -6.17 6.35 9.20
CA GLY A 93 -6.12 6.28 7.74
C GLY A 93 -5.77 7.61 7.08
N ASP A 94 -5.29 8.61 7.84
CA ASP A 94 -4.97 9.94 7.30
C ASP A 94 -3.71 9.92 6.43
N TYR A 95 -2.81 8.99 6.73
CA TYR A 95 -1.55 8.78 6.03
C TYR A 95 -1.31 7.29 5.77
N LEU A 96 -0.71 6.99 4.63
CA LEU A 96 -0.07 5.71 4.35
C LEU A 96 1.40 5.96 4.07
N CYS A 97 2.28 5.32 4.81
CA CYS A 97 3.69 5.23 4.45
C CYS A 97 3.94 3.88 3.78
N VAL A 98 4.49 3.90 2.58
CA VAL A 98 5.06 2.71 1.97
C VAL A 98 6.56 2.76 2.17
N LYS A 99 7.08 1.84 2.99
CA LYS A 99 8.53 1.58 3.06
C LYS A 99 8.90 0.77 1.82
N VAL A 100 9.72 1.36 0.95
CA VAL A 100 10.18 0.76 -0.31
C VAL A 100 11.67 0.50 -0.19
N ASP A 101 12.06 -0.77 -0.13
CA ASP A 101 13.46 -1.15 -0.20
C ASP A 101 13.85 -1.29 -1.68
N ARG A 102 14.92 -0.58 -2.09
CA ARG A 102 15.38 -0.49 -3.48
C ARG A 102 16.85 -0.88 -3.59
N THR A 103 17.21 -1.42 -4.75
CA THR A 103 18.63 -1.64 -5.12
C THR A 103 18.97 -0.72 -6.29
N PRO A 104 19.59 0.45 -6.05
CA PRO A 104 19.91 1.38 -7.12
C PRO A 104 20.85 0.75 -8.15
N LYS A 105 20.59 1.00 -9.44
CA LYS A 105 21.47 0.52 -10.52
C LYS A 105 22.90 1.03 -10.31
N GLY A 106 23.86 0.11 -10.30
CA GLY A 106 25.29 0.43 -10.20
C GLY A 106 25.80 0.75 -8.78
N THR A 107 24.95 0.66 -7.74
CA THR A 107 25.40 0.79 -6.34
C THR A 107 25.24 -0.53 -5.62
N GLN A 108 26.26 -0.95 -4.86
CA GLN A 108 26.13 -2.08 -3.94
C GLN A 108 25.43 -1.59 -2.67
N GLY A 109 24.23 -2.09 -2.40
CA GLY A 109 23.48 -1.77 -1.19
C GLY A 109 21.99 -1.60 -1.45
N VAL A 110 21.21 -1.78 -0.38
CA VAL A 110 19.77 -1.47 -0.37
C VAL A 110 19.60 -0.07 0.21
N VAL A 111 18.81 0.76 -0.48
CA VAL A 111 18.38 2.07 -0.01
C VAL A 111 16.89 2.00 0.29
N THR A 112 16.46 2.61 1.40
CA THR A 112 15.05 2.64 1.76
C THR A 112 14.44 4.00 1.45
N ASN A 113 13.32 3.99 0.73
CA ASN A 113 12.50 5.17 0.51
C ASN A 113 11.18 5.02 1.25
N PHE A 114 10.78 6.04 1.99
CA PHE A 114 9.43 6.16 2.53
C PHE A 114 8.60 7.04 1.60
N GLU A 115 7.62 6.43 0.92
CA GLU A 115 6.62 7.14 0.11
C GLU A 115 5.40 7.40 1.00
N ILE A 116 5.20 8.65 1.42
CA ILE A 116 4.16 9.07 2.37
C ILE A 116 2.98 9.68 1.60
N PHE A 117 1.89 8.93 1.50
CA PHE A 117 0.64 9.33 0.87
C PHE A 117 -0.22 10.10 1.88
N ARG A 118 -0.64 11.31 1.51
CA ARG A 118 -1.54 12.14 2.32
C ARG A 118 -2.98 11.93 1.88
N MET A 119 -3.70 11.05 2.57
CA MET A 119 -5.00 10.51 2.12
C MET A 119 -6.14 11.53 2.15
N ARG A 120 -6.02 12.55 3.02
CA ARG A 120 -7.05 13.58 3.22
C ARG A 120 -6.92 14.76 2.25
N GLU A 121 -5.82 14.85 1.51
CA GLU A 121 -5.58 15.93 0.57
C GLU A 121 -6.03 15.56 -0.85
N LYS A 122 -6.49 16.55 -1.61
CA LYS A 122 -6.96 16.35 -3.00
C LYS A 122 -5.82 15.78 -3.85
N GLN A 123 -6.12 14.79 -4.69
CA GLN A 123 -5.17 14.06 -5.54
C GLN A 123 -4.16 13.17 -4.78
N VAL A 124 -4.26 13.05 -3.45
CA VAL A 124 -3.39 12.20 -2.62
C VAL A 124 -1.90 12.44 -2.93
N PRO A 125 -1.37 13.62 -2.57
CA PRO A 125 0.05 13.93 -2.77
C PRO A 125 0.94 12.93 -2.02
N VAL A 126 2.14 12.73 -2.56
CA VAL A 126 3.11 11.75 -2.06
C VAL A 126 4.42 12.47 -1.76
N ASP A 127 4.81 12.50 -0.49
CA ASP A 127 6.14 12.94 -0.08
C ASP A 127 7.10 11.76 -0.10
N VAL A 128 8.38 12.02 -0.38
CA VAL A 128 9.42 10.99 -0.42
C VAL A 128 10.52 11.35 0.56
N VAL A 129 10.82 10.43 1.47
CA VAL A 129 11.97 10.52 2.38
C VAL A 129 12.91 9.37 2.08
N GLU A 130 14.13 9.67 1.67
CA GLU A 130 15.18 8.69 1.43
C GLU A 130 16.03 8.50 2.70
N MET A 131 16.30 7.26 3.07
CA MET A 131 17.23 6.90 4.14
C MET A 131 18.24 5.88 3.64
N LYS A 132 19.52 6.18 3.89
CA LYS A 132 20.65 5.33 3.49
C LYS A 132 20.98 4.25 4.51
N ASP A 133 20.63 4.48 5.76
CA ASP A 133 20.83 3.52 6.85
C ASP A 133 19.81 2.38 6.75
N SER A 134 20.18 1.22 7.29
CA SER A 134 19.26 0.10 7.38
C SER A 134 18.10 0.43 8.31
N ILE A 135 16.87 0.24 7.82
CA ILE A 135 15.66 0.52 8.60
C ILE A 135 15.20 -0.74 9.32
N ILE A 136 15.27 -0.69 10.65
CA ILE A 136 14.85 -1.74 11.58
C ILE A 136 13.33 -1.68 11.78
N ALA A 137 12.78 -0.49 12.03
CA ALA A 137 11.36 -0.32 12.32
C ALA A 137 10.81 1.06 11.91
N PHE A 138 9.51 1.11 11.66
CA PHE A 138 8.74 2.31 11.38
C PHE A 138 7.48 2.31 12.23
N ALA A 139 7.14 3.46 12.85
CA ALA A 139 5.91 3.62 13.61
C ALA A 139 5.31 5.01 13.42
N TRP A 140 4.00 5.06 13.15
CA TRP A 140 3.23 6.29 13.17
C TRP A 140 2.93 6.74 14.60
N GLU A 141 2.91 8.06 14.83
CA GLU A 141 2.23 8.64 15.99
C GLU A 141 0.73 8.29 15.90
N PRO A 142 0.15 7.65 16.93
CA PRO A 142 -1.29 7.39 16.94
C PRO A 142 -2.06 8.72 16.90
N ASN A 143 -3.04 8.83 15.99
CA ASN A 143 -3.89 10.01 15.83
C ASN A 143 -3.15 11.33 15.53
N GLY A 144 -1.90 11.26 15.08
CA GLY A 144 -1.08 12.41 14.72
C GLY A 144 -0.54 12.33 13.30
N SER A 145 0.32 13.30 12.96
CA SER A 145 0.98 13.43 11.66
C SER A 145 2.48 13.13 11.70
N LYS A 146 3.03 12.82 12.88
CA LYS A 146 4.46 12.49 13.06
C LYS A 146 4.68 10.98 12.97
N PHE A 147 5.91 10.59 12.70
CA PHE A 147 6.34 9.18 12.74
C PHE A 147 7.75 9.08 13.32
N ALA A 148 8.11 7.88 13.76
CA ALA A 148 9.43 7.53 14.23
C ALA A 148 9.99 6.39 13.38
N VAL A 149 11.31 6.43 13.15
CA VAL A 149 12.05 5.41 12.43
C VAL A 149 13.21 4.97 13.33
N LEU A 150 13.39 3.66 13.47
CA LEU A 150 14.57 3.06 14.08
C LEU A 150 15.48 2.58 12.96
N HIS A 151 16.71 3.10 12.93
CA HIS A 151 17.73 2.80 11.93
C HIS A 151 19.08 2.55 12.61
N GLY A 152 19.94 1.76 11.97
CA GLY A 152 21.27 1.41 12.48
C GLY A 152 21.95 0.29 11.70
#